data_AF-A0A0N4YRC8-F1
#
_entry.id   AF-A0A0N4YRC8-F1
#
_cell.length_a   1.000
_cell.length_b   1.000
_cell.length_c   1.000
_cell.angle_alpha   90.00
_cell.angle_beta   90.00
_cell.angle_gamma   90.00
#
_symmetry.space_group_name_H-M   'P 1'
#
loop_
_entity.id
_entity.type
_entity.pdbx_description
1 polymer ?
#
loop_
_entity_poly.entity_id
_entity_poly.type
_entity_poly.pdbx_seq_one_letter_code
_entity_poly.pdbx_strand_id
1 'polypeptide(L)'
;MRPVTRTNVFQHAVECGRESCCFLALNSSLIVIVREGLAAIWGSVYLDAHGEEDRNLRRGKPLFLSARRVDCLRSDWAEQEWERTGGSWTTMGGLQQLLKDAHSYR
;
A
#
# COMPACT_ATOMS: atom_id res chain seq x y z
N MET A 1 1.36 26.69 -1.35
CA MET A 1 1.82 25.28 -1.36
C MET A 1 1.53 24.67 0.00
N ARG A 2 0.87 23.51 0.06
CA ARG A 2 0.70 22.78 1.34
C ARG A 2 2.07 22.19 1.74
N PRO A 3 2.50 22.30 3.00
CA PRO A 3 3.77 21.73 3.43
C PRO A 3 3.71 20.20 3.33
N VAL A 4 4.63 19.62 2.56
CA VAL A 4 4.82 18.17 2.51
C VAL A 4 5.53 17.76 3.79
N THR A 5 4.87 16.99 4.64
CA THR A 5 5.50 16.37 5.81
C THR A 5 6.58 15.42 5.31
N ARG A 6 7.86 15.75 5.54
CA ARG A 6 8.99 14.89 5.18
C ARG A 6 9.00 13.66 6.07
N THR A 7 8.59 12.53 5.51
CA THR A 7 8.69 11.20 6.14
C THR A 7 9.79 10.40 5.46
N ASN A 8 10.33 9.37 6.13
CA ASN A 8 11.32 8.47 5.51
C ASN A 8 10.75 7.78 4.26
N VAL A 9 9.44 7.48 4.26
CA VAL A 9 8.72 6.93 3.11
C VAL A 9 8.75 7.90 1.93
N PHE A 10 8.40 9.17 2.18
CA PHE A 10 8.45 10.21 1.15
C PHE A 10 9.87 10.43 0.63
N GLN A 11 10.85 10.54 1.52
CA GLN A 11 12.24 10.78 1.15
C GLN A 11 12.77 9.64 0.27
N HIS A 12 12.52 8.38 0.65
CA HIS A 12 12.91 7.22 -0.15
C HIS A 12 12.22 7.19 -1.52
N ALA A 13 10.93 7.53 -1.58
CA ALA A 13 10.22 7.61 -2.85
C ALA A 13 10.83 8.67 -3.80
N VAL A 14 11.24 9.82 -3.26
CA VAL A 14 11.92 10.88 -4.02
C VAL A 14 13.30 10.41 -4.51
N GLU A 15 14.12 9.86 -3.61
CA GLU A 15 15.52 9.50 -3.88
C GLU A 15 15.65 8.28 -4.80
N CYS A 16 14.84 7.25 -4.57
CA CYS A 16 14.97 5.97 -5.27
C CYS A 16 13.95 5.79 -6.40
N GLY A 17 12.78 6.39 -6.28
CA GLY A 17 11.63 6.17 -7.16
C GLY A 17 11.23 7.35 -8.04
N ARG A 18 11.95 8.48 -7.98
CA ARG A 18 11.55 9.74 -8.64
C ARG A 18 10.10 10.11 -8.31
N GLU A 19 9.81 10.14 -7.01
CA GLU A 19 8.50 10.43 -6.41
C GLU A 19 7.44 9.33 -6.56
N SER A 20 7.74 8.21 -7.22
CA SER A 20 6.85 7.05 -7.35
C SER A 20 7.49 5.80 -6.74
N CYS A 21 6.87 5.21 -5.73
CA CYS A 21 7.41 4.02 -5.08
C CYS A 21 6.31 3.11 -4.50
N CYS A 22 6.63 1.82 -4.38
CA CYS A 22 5.75 0.80 -3.82
C CYS A 22 6.35 0.28 -2.51
N PHE A 23 5.58 0.29 -1.44
CA PHE A 23 6.01 -0.10 -0.09
C PHE A 23 5.17 -1.24 0.46
N LEU A 24 5.77 -2.08 1.30
CA LEU A 24 5.09 -3.10 2.09
C LEU A 24 5.01 -2.68 3.55
N ALA A 25 3.79 -2.49 4.05
CA ALA A 25 3.54 -2.26 5.48
C ALA A 25 3.62 -3.59 6.23
N LEU A 26 4.75 -3.86 6.89
CA LEU A 26 5.04 -5.16 7.51
C LEU A 26 4.00 -5.60 8.56
N ASN A 27 3.45 -4.66 9.32
CA ASN A 27 2.50 -4.97 10.39
C ASN A 27 1.10 -5.37 9.90
N SER A 28 0.81 -5.16 8.61
CA SER A 28 -0.51 -5.43 8.03
C SER A 28 -0.46 -6.15 6.68
N SER A 29 0.74 -6.39 6.14
CA SER A 29 1.01 -6.89 4.78
C SER A 29 0.46 -6.03 3.64
N LEU A 30 -0.02 -4.81 3.93
CA LEU A 30 -0.60 -3.94 2.93
C LEU A 30 0.48 -3.35 2.02
N ILE A 31 0.18 -3.34 0.73
CA ILE A 31 0.90 -2.61 -0.29
C ILE A 31 0.43 -1.16 -0.29
N VAL A 32 1.38 -0.24 -0.15
CA VAL A 32 1.17 1.20 -0.21
C VAL A 32 1.84 1.75 -1.46
N ILE A 33 1.06 2.44 -2.28
CA ILE A 33 1.55 3.16 -3.44
C ILE A 33 1.79 4.60 -3.01
N VAL A 34 2.99 5.11 -3.27
CA VAL A 34 3.34 6.51 -3.08
C VAL A 34 3.62 7.11 -4.44
N ARG A 35 2.97 8.23 -4.74
CA ARG A 35 3.15 8.96 -5.98
C ARG A 35 2.92 10.45 -5.74
N GLU A 36 3.85 11.29 -6.20
CA GLU A 36 3.71 12.76 -6.19
C GLU A 36 3.39 13.33 -4.80
N GLY A 37 3.98 12.73 -3.75
CA GLY A 37 3.75 13.14 -2.35
C GLY A 37 2.40 12.73 -1.77
N LEU A 38 1.65 11.90 -2.48
CA LEU A 38 0.43 11.24 -2.00
C LEU A 38 0.69 9.75 -1.78
N ALA A 39 -0.12 9.15 -0.91
CA ALA A 39 -0.07 7.72 -0.63
C ALA A 39 -1.46 7.11 -0.66
N ALA A 40 -1.55 5.85 -1.07
CA ALA A 40 -2.80 5.12 -1.14
C ALA A 40 -2.58 3.62 -0.94
N ILE A 41 -3.59 2.90 -0.44
CA ILE A 41 -3.48 1.46 -0.14
C ILE A 41 -4.03 0.65 -1.29
N TRP A 42 -3.19 -0.19 -1.90
CA TRP A 42 -3.59 -1.06 -3.00
C TRP A 42 -4.27 -2.37 -2.53
N GLY A 43 -3.97 -2.80 -1.31
CA GLY A 43 -4.39 -4.10 -0.73
C GLY A 43 -3.17 -4.98 -0.40
N SER A 44 -3.35 -6.28 -0.18
CA SER A 44 -2.22 -7.20 0.04
C SER A 44 -1.97 -8.13 -1.16
N VAL A 45 -0.70 -8.45 -1.41
CA VAL A 45 -0.29 -9.56 -2.30
C VAL A 45 -0.09 -10.88 -1.54
N TYR A 46 -0.17 -10.83 -0.21
CA TYR A 46 -0.01 -11.97 0.68
C TYR A 46 -1.38 -12.46 1.17
N LEU A 47 -1.71 -13.71 0.88
CA LEU A 47 -3.02 -14.31 1.18
C LEU A 47 -2.85 -15.59 1.98
N ASP A 48 -3.85 -15.94 2.80
CA ASP A 48 -3.89 -17.23 3.46
C ASP A 48 -4.20 -18.37 2.46
N ALA A 49 -4.21 -19.61 2.94
CA ALA A 49 -4.48 -20.78 2.10
C ALA A 49 -5.88 -20.79 1.44
N HIS A 50 -6.80 -19.94 1.89
CA HIS A 50 -8.13 -19.80 1.32
C HIS A 50 -8.25 -18.61 0.36
N GLY A 51 -7.16 -17.83 0.16
CA GLY A 51 -7.16 -16.66 -0.70
C GLY A 51 -7.60 -15.37 -0.01
N GLU A 52 -7.70 -15.37 1.32
CA GLU A 52 -8.13 -14.22 2.12
C GLU A 52 -6.93 -13.43 2.67
N GLU A 53 -7.10 -12.13 2.84
CA GLU A 53 -6.10 -11.32 3.55
C GLU A 53 -6.18 -11.59 5.07
N ASP A 54 -5.03 -11.62 5.77
CA ASP A 54 -5.00 -11.64 7.25
C ASP A 54 -4.79 -10.23 7.80
N ARG A 55 -5.89 -9.58 8.16
CA ARG A 55 -5.92 -8.21 8.65
C ARG A 55 -5.07 -8.09 9.93
N ASN A 56 -4.13 -7.14 9.91
CA ASN A 56 -3.18 -6.91 11.02
C ASN A 56 -2.36 -8.15 11.41
N LEU A 57 -2.31 -9.17 10.55
CA LEU A 57 -1.70 -10.46 10.89
C LEU A 57 -2.27 -11.06 12.20
N ARG A 58 -3.52 -10.73 12.55
CA ARG A 58 -4.13 -11.07 13.85
C ARG A 58 -4.56 -12.52 13.95
N ARG A 59 -4.92 -13.17 12.83
CA ARG A 59 -5.30 -14.58 12.85
C ARG A 59 -4.07 -15.47 13.03
N GLY A 60 -2.87 -14.96 12.76
CA GLY A 60 -1.61 -15.68 12.90
C GLY A 60 -1.46 -16.83 11.91
N LYS A 61 -2.22 -16.79 10.80
CA LYS A 61 -2.10 -17.81 9.76
C LYS A 61 -0.93 -17.48 8.84
N PRO A 62 -0.18 -18.49 8.37
CA PRO A 62 0.81 -18.26 7.33
C PRO A 62 0.16 -17.60 6.10
N LEU A 63 0.79 -16.54 5.62
CA LEU A 63 0.44 -15.90 4.36
C LEU A 63 1.43 -16.30 3.28
N PHE A 64 0.93 -16.42 2.06
CA PHE A 64 1.67 -16.83 0.90
C PHE A 64 1.56 -15.75 -0.17
N LEU A 65 2.65 -15.55 -0.92
CA LEU A 65 2.65 -14.63 -2.04
C LEU A 65 1.73 -15.16 -3.14
N SER A 66 0.70 -14.40 -3.48
CA SER A 66 -0.22 -14.73 -4.56
C SER A 66 0.35 -14.23 -5.89
N ALA A 67 0.77 -15.15 -6.77
CA ALA A 67 1.25 -14.82 -8.11
C ALA A 67 0.24 -13.95 -8.88
N ARG A 68 -1.04 -14.34 -8.83
CA ARG A 68 -2.14 -13.57 -9.43
C ARG A 68 -2.18 -12.12 -8.93
N ARG A 69 -2.05 -11.88 -7.62
CA ARG A 69 -2.08 -10.50 -7.09
C ARG A 69 -0.82 -9.72 -7.43
N VAL A 70 0.34 -10.38 -7.49
CA VAL A 70 1.58 -9.73 -7.97
C VAL A 70 1.44 -9.30 -9.42
N ASP A 71 0.85 -10.14 -10.28
CA ASP A 71 0.65 -9.80 -11.69
C ASP A 71 -0.35 -8.65 -11.86
N CYS A 72 -1.44 -8.63 -11.07
CA CYS A 72 -2.34 -7.48 -11.03
C CYS A 72 -1.60 -6.20 -10.58
N LEU A 73 -0.82 -6.26 -9.49
CA LEU A 73 -0.07 -5.10 -9.00
C LEU A 73 0.91 -4.56 -10.05
N ARG A 74 1.57 -5.46 -10.80
CA ARG A 74 2.48 -5.07 -11.88
C ARG A 74 1.75 -4.43 -13.05
N SER A 75 0.58 -4.96 -13.42
CA SER A 75 -0.27 -4.39 -14.46
C SER A 75 -0.76 -3.00 -14.08
N ASP A 76 -1.36 -2.85 -12.89
CA ASP A 76 -1.82 -1.59 -12.32
C ASP A 76 -0.68 -0.55 -12.27
N TRP A 77 0.52 -0.99 -11.86
CA TRP A 77 1.71 -0.14 -11.86
C TRP A 77 2.15 0.29 -13.27
N ALA A 78 2.10 -0.60 -14.26
CA ALA A 78 2.49 -0.26 -15.62
C ALA A 78 1.52 0.74 -16.26
N GLU A 79 0.22 0.49 -16.13
CA GLU A 79 -0.84 1.32 -16.70
C GLU A 79 -1.12 2.59 -15.87
N GLN A 80 -0.55 2.68 -14.66
CA GLN A 80 -0.86 3.71 -13.68
C GLN A 80 -2.37 3.76 -13.33
N GLU A 81 -3.01 2.60 -13.37
CA GLU A 81 -4.42 2.40 -13.04
C GLU A 81 -4.54 1.83 -11.63
N TRP A 82 -5.20 2.58 -10.75
CA TRP A 82 -5.21 2.30 -9.31
C TRP A 82 -6.59 1.89 -8.80
N GLU A 83 -7.40 1.24 -9.62
CA GLU A 83 -8.82 0.92 -9.34
C GLU A 83 -9.00 0.18 -8.00
N ARG A 84 -8.07 -0.73 -7.68
CA ARG A 84 -8.11 -1.54 -6.44
C ARG A 84 -7.86 -0.73 -5.17
N THR A 85 -7.29 0.46 -5.32
CA THR A 85 -6.95 1.36 -4.22
C THR A 85 -8.19 2.00 -3.58
N GLY A 86 -9.38 1.79 -4.16
CA GLY A 86 -10.63 2.39 -3.71
C GLY A 86 -10.64 3.92 -3.82
N GLY A 87 -9.70 4.50 -4.58
CA GLY A 87 -9.62 5.94 -4.86
C GLY A 87 -9.19 6.84 -3.71
N SER A 88 -8.91 6.32 -2.50
CA SER A 88 -8.55 7.16 -1.36
C SER A 88 -7.05 7.43 -1.30
N TRP A 89 -6.63 8.52 -1.95
CA TRP A 89 -5.30 9.08 -1.80
C TRP A 89 -5.25 10.01 -0.60
N THR A 90 -4.19 9.91 0.19
CA THR A 90 -3.94 10.80 1.33
C THR A 90 -2.59 11.49 1.20
N THR A 91 -2.39 12.57 1.94
CA THR A 91 -1.07 13.22 2.03
C THR A 91 -0.13 12.36 2.87
N MET A 92 1.19 12.57 2.74
CA MET A 92 2.16 11.85 3.58
C MET A 92 1.93 12.01 5.09
N GLY A 93 1.38 13.14 5.54
CA GLY A 93 0.99 13.34 6.94
C GLY A 93 -0.19 12.47 7.39
N GLY A 94 -1.06 12.08 6.45
CA GLY A 94 -2.22 11.21 6.70
C GLY A 94 -1.93 9.71 6.55
N LEU A 95 -0.76 9.31 6.06
CA LEU A 95 -0.42 7.90 5.79
C LEU A 95 -0.58 7.00 7.02
N GLN A 96 -0.11 7.45 8.19
CA GLN A 96 -0.25 6.66 9.42
C GLN A 96 -1.71 6.44 9.82
N GLN A 97 -2.57 7.45 9.62
CA GLN A 97 -3.99 7.33 9.91
C GLN A 97 -4.67 6.43 8.88
N LEU A 98 -4.34 6.58 7.59
CA LEU A 98 -4.84 5.71 6.52
C LEU A 98 -4.52 4.23 6.80
N LEU A 99 -3.30 3.92 7.24
CA LEU A 99 -2.94 2.55 7.63
C LEU A 99 -3.79 2.06 8.81
N LYS A 100 -4.01 2.88 9.85
CA LYS A 100 -4.88 2.53 10.98
C LYS A 100 -6.33 2.30 10.55
N ASP A 101 -6.83 3.11 9.62
CA ASP A 101 -8.23 3.07 9.16
C ASP A 101 -8.49 1.91 8.21
N ALA A 102 -7.52 1.55 7.37
CA ALA A 102 -7.59 0.38 6.51
C ALA A 102 -7.74 -0.94 7.29
N HIS A 103 -7.36 -0.93 8.56
CA HIS A 103 -7.60 -2.03 9.47
C HIS A 103 -9.05 -2.11 9.98
N SER A 104 -9.78 -1.00 9.90
CA SER A 104 -11.09 -0.80 10.52
C SER A 104 -12.24 -0.80 9.51
N TYR A 105 -11.95 -0.70 8.21
CA TYR A 105 -12.98 -0.61 7.16
C TYR A 105 -12.85 -1.71 6.10
N ARG A 106 -13.55 -2.83 6.34
CA ARG A 106 -14.19 -3.80 5.43
C ARG A 106 -14.40 -5.12 6.16
#